data_AF-A0A1U8Q024-F1
#
_entry.id   AF-A0A1U8Q024-F1
#
_cell.length_a   1.000
_cell.length_b   1.000
_cell.length_c   1.000
_cell.angle_alpha   90.00
_cell.angle_beta   90.00
_cell.angle_gamma   90.00
#
_symmetry.space_group_name_H-M   'P 1'
#
loop_
_entity.id
_entity.type
_entity.pdbx_description
1 polymer ?
#
loop_
_entity_poly.entity_id
_entity_poly.type
_entity_poly.pdbx_seq_one_letter_code
_entity_poly.pdbx_strand_id
1 'polypeptide(L)'
;MLMNAVIVDTQAVQRHRATILECVKDSDSSIRKRSLELIFLLANDSNFKPLIKELIDYLELSDHEFKGILTAKICSIVEKFSSDKMWYIDHMLKVLSVAGNFVKDEVWHALIVVISNASQLHGYTVRSLYRAFQTSSEQESLVRVAVWCIGEYGEMLVNNIGMLDKEEPIT
;
A
#
# COMPACT_ATOMS: atom_id res chain seq x y z
N MET A 1 4.24 24.04 16.64
CA MET A 1 3.46 25.15 16.03
C MET A 1 2.67 24.71 14.80
N LEU A 2 3.24 24.08 13.76
CA LEU A 2 2.46 23.62 12.58
C LEU A 2 1.44 22.50 12.85
N MET A 3 1.76 21.51 13.70
CA MET A 3 0.79 20.47 14.08
C MET A 3 -0.43 21.04 14.82
N ASN A 4 -0.24 22.10 15.61
CA ASN A 4 -1.34 22.75 16.31
C ASN A 4 -2.23 23.55 15.35
N ALA A 5 -1.69 24.06 14.24
CA ALA A 5 -2.46 24.77 13.22
C ALA A 5 -3.43 23.85 12.46
N VAL A 6 -3.10 22.57 12.27
CA VAL A 6 -4.02 21.57 11.67
C VAL A 6 -5.27 21.37 12.53
N ILE A 7 -5.08 21.39 13.85
CA ILE A 7 -6.15 21.24 14.84
C ILE A 7 -7.05 22.48 14.85
N VAL A 8 -6.50 23.65 14.52
CA VAL A 8 -7.21 24.93 14.52
C VAL A 8 -7.95 25.20 13.20
N ASP A 9 -7.35 24.89 12.04
CA ASP A 9 -7.98 25.08 10.73
C ASP A 9 -7.50 24.04 9.70
N THR A 10 -8.10 22.85 9.74
CA THR A 10 -7.80 21.78 8.79
C THR A 10 -8.15 22.18 7.35
N GLN A 11 -9.19 22.99 7.13
CA GLN A 11 -9.62 23.36 5.78
C GLN A 11 -8.63 24.28 5.07
N ALA A 12 -8.03 25.24 5.78
CA ALA A 12 -6.99 26.09 5.22
C ALA A 12 -5.75 25.26 4.83
N VAL A 13 -5.35 24.32 5.68
CA VAL A 13 -4.16 23.48 5.42
C VAL A 13 -4.40 22.52 4.24
N GLN A 14 -5.61 22.02 4.05
CA GLN A 14 -5.97 21.16 2.91
C GLN A 14 -5.69 21.84 1.55
N ARG A 15 -5.85 23.17 1.45
CA ARG A 15 -5.58 23.93 0.21
C ARG A 15 -4.12 23.88 -0.21
N HIS A 16 -3.20 23.65 0.74
CA HIS A 16 -1.77 23.56 0.51
C HIS A 16 -1.25 22.12 0.44
N ARG A 17 -2.14 21.12 0.41
CA ARG A 17 -1.77 19.69 0.43
C ARG A 17 -0.77 19.31 -0.66
N ALA A 18 -0.93 19.83 -1.89
CA ALA A 18 0.00 19.55 -2.98
C ALA A 18 1.43 20.00 -2.66
N THR A 19 1.59 21.21 -2.11
CA THR A 19 2.89 21.73 -1.68
C THR A 19 3.48 20.90 -0.53
N ILE A 20 2.65 20.52 0.45
CA ILE A 20 3.09 19.69 1.58
C ILE A 20 3.54 18.30 1.08
N LEU A 21 2.86 17.76 0.07
CA LEU A 21 3.21 16.46 -0.51
C LEU A 21 4.55 16.52 -1.25
N GLU A 22 4.87 17.62 -1.91
CA GLU A 22 6.20 17.84 -2.48
C GLU A 22 7.29 17.93 -1.39
N CYS A 23 6.98 18.48 -0.21
CA CYS A 23 7.92 18.49 0.91
C CYS A 23 8.21 17.09 1.49
N VAL A 24 7.42 16.06 1.17
CA VAL A 24 7.77 14.66 1.50
C VAL A 24 8.99 14.17 0.70
N LYS A 25 9.30 14.84 -0.42
CA LYS A 25 10.44 14.56 -1.31
C LYS A 25 11.65 15.48 -1.04
N ASP A 26 11.59 16.30 0.02
CA ASP A 26 12.64 17.27 0.34
C ASP A 26 13.99 16.60 0.66
N SER A 27 15.10 17.28 0.38
CA SER A 27 16.43 16.77 0.75
C SER A 27 16.65 16.64 2.26
N ASP A 28 15.97 17.45 3.07
CA ASP A 28 16.09 17.45 4.53
C ASP A 28 15.21 16.37 5.16
N SER A 29 15.83 15.45 5.91
CA SER A 29 15.14 14.33 6.54
C SER A 29 14.11 14.74 7.59
N SER A 30 14.31 15.87 8.27
CA SER A 30 13.37 16.41 9.25
C SER A 30 12.15 17.01 8.55
N ILE A 31 12.34 17.73 7.44
CA ILE A 31 11.25 18.27 6.62
C ILE A 31 10.40 17.13 6.06
N ARG A 32 11.03 16.09 5.51
CA ARG A 32 10.30 14.93 4.98
C ARG A 32 9.45 14.23 6.02
N LYS A 33 10.04 13.92 7.19
CA LYS A 33 9.34 13.27 8.31
C LYS A 33 8.16 14.10 8.78
N ARG A 34 8.35 15.42 8.94
CA ARG A 34 7.29 16.33 9.39
C ARG A 34 6.17 16.50 8.37
N SER A 35 6.52 16.58 7.08
CA SER A 35 5.56 16.71 5.99
C SER A 35 4.71 15.45 5.86
N LEU A 36 5.32 14.26 6.01
CA LEU A 36 4.60 13.00 6.00
C LEU A 36 3.62 12.87 7.19
N GLU A 37 4.02 13.30 8.38
CA GLU A 37 3.10 13.38 9.54
C GLU A 37 1.91 14.29 9.25
N LEU A 38 2.16 15.44 8.62
CA LEU A 38 1.13 16.39 8.26
C LEU A 38 0.17 15.82 7.19
N ILE A 39 0.72 15.20 6.15
CA ILE A 39 -0.05 14.51 5.11
C ILE A 39 -0.95 13.43 5.69
N PHE A 40 -0.44 12.65 6.65
CA PHE A 40 -1.23 11.63 7.34
C PHE A 40 -2.44 12.23 8.08
N LEU A 41 -2.26 13.38 8.75
CA LEU A 41 -3.35 14.08 9.44
C LEU A 41 -4.38 14.68 8.47
N LEU A 42 -3.96 15.00 7.25
CA LEU A 42 -4.82 15.55 6.19
C LEU A 42 -5.52 14.47 5.36
N ALA A 43 -5.19 13.19 5.53
CA ALA A 43 -5.84 12.10 4.82
C ALA A 43 -7.32 11.99 5.24
N ASN A 44 -8.21 11.84 4.27
CA ASN A 44 -9.66 11.64 4.46
C ASN A 44 -10.25 10.81 3.31
N ASP A 45 -11.53 10.44 3.43
CA ASP A 45 -12.21 9.57 2.46
C ASP A 45 -12.24 10.12 1.02
N SER A 46 -12.17 11.44 0.85
CA SER A 46 -12.17 12.07 -0.48
C SER A 46 -10.81 12.06 -1.16
N ASN A 47 -9.71 11.96 -0.38
CA ASN A 47 -8.37 12.26 -0.87
C ASN A 47 -7.35 11.14 -0.69
N PHE A 48 -7.67 10.08 0.06
CA PHE A 48 -6.70 9.03 0.37
C PHE A 48 -6.25 8.24 -0.87
N LYS A 49 -7.14 7.97 -1.84
CA LYS A 49 -6.78 7.21 -3.04
C LYS A 49 -5.66 7.87 -3.86
N PRO A 50 -5.78 9.14 -4.31
CA PRO A 50 -4.68 9.80 -5.01
C PRO A 50 -3.47 9.96 -4.10
N LEU A 51 -3.66 10.16 -2.78
CA LEU A 51 -2.55 10.26 -1.84
C LEU A 51 -1.69 8.99 -1.84
N ILE A 52 -2.31 7.83 -1.67
CA ILE A 52 -1.60 6.56 -1.58
C ILE A 52 -0.85 6.28 -2.86
N LYS A 53 -1.43 6.57 -4.03
CA LYS A 53 -0.74 6.43 -5.31
C LYS A 53 0.56 7.23 -5.33
N GLU A 54 0.51 8.52 -5.02
CA GLU A 54 1.70 9.37 -5.02
C GLU A 54 2.75 8.94 -3.97
N LEU A 55 2.32 8.49 -2.80
CA LEU A 55 3.23 8.00 -1.76
C LEU A 55 3.90 6.67 -2.15
N ILE A 56 3.19 5.76 -2.82
CA ILE A 56 3.75 4.51 -3.35
C ILE A 56 4.75 4.81 -4.48
N ASP A 57 4.41 5.72 -5.40
CA ASP A 57 5.32 6.13 -6.48
C ASP A 57 6.63 6.70 -5.91
N TYR A 58 6.55 7.47 -4.82
CA TYR A 58 7.74 7.97 -4.13
C TYR A 58 8.47 6.89 -3.31
N LEU A 59 7.76 5.88 -2.81
CA LEU A 59 8.35 4.80 -2.03
C LEU A 59 9.46 4.07 -2.80
N GLU A 60 9.29 3.86 -4.11
CA GLU A 60 10.29 3.25 -4.99
C GLU A 60 11.62 4.02 -4.98
N LEU A 61 11.56 5.35 -4.93
CA LEU A 61 12.71 6.27 -5.02
C LEU A 61 13.33 6.62 -3.65
N SER A 62 12.60 6.37 -2.56
CA SER A 62 13.02 6.76 -1.22
C SER A 62 14.24 5.99 -0.69
N ASP A 63 15.07 6.66 0.09
CA ASP A 63 16.21 6.04 0.78
C ASP A 63 15.76 5.06 1.88
N HIS A 64 16.67 4.15 2.25
CA HIS A 64 16.38 3.07 3.20
C HIS A 64 15.93 3.56 4.59
N GLU A 65 16.43 4.71 5.07
CA GLU A 65 16.04 5.25 6.38
C GLU A 65 14.59 5.74 6.35
N PHE A 66 14.21 6.44 5.28
CA PHE A 66 12.86 6.97 5.14
C PHE A 66 11.83 5.93 4.68
N LYS A 67 12.25 4.94 3.88
CA LYS A 67 11.40 3.90 3.30
C LYS A 67 10.57 3.18 4.36
N GLY A 68 11.17 2.81 5.50
CA GLY A 68 10.43 2.17 6.60
C GLY A 68 9.33 3.05 7.22
N ILE A 69 9.61 4.34 7.40
CA ILE A 69 8.65 5.31 7.95
C ILE A 69 7.50 5.53 6.96
N LEU A 70 7.84 5.68 5.67
CA LEU A 70 6.88 5.89 4.59
C LEU A 70 5.95 4.68 4.42
N THR A 71 6.51 3.46 4.35
CA THR A 71 5.75 2.21 4.28
C THR A 71 4.76 2.09 5.43
N ALA A 72 5.21 2.34 6.67
CA ALA A 72 4.33 2.25 7.83
C ALA A 72 3.13 3.22 7.73
N LYS A 73 3.36 4.46 7.26
CA LYS A 73 2.29 5.44 7.08
C LYS A 73 1.34 5.09 5.94
N ILE A 74 1.86 4.58 4.82
CA ILE A 74 1.05 4.09 3.71
C ILE A 74 0.11 2.97 4.20
N CYS A 75 0.65 1.94 4.87
CA CYS A 75 -0.14 0.83 5.38
C CYS A 75 -1.25 1.32 6.33
N SER A 76 -0.93 2.23 7.26
CA SER A 76 -1.94 2.78 8.18
C SER A 76 -3.05 3.57 7.48
N ILE A 77 -2.75 4.32 6.41
CA ILE A 77 -3.79 5.04 5.65
C ILE A 77 -4.65 4.04 4.86
N VAL A 78 -4.03 3.06 4.20
CA VAL A 78 -4.73 2.02 3.43
C VAL A 78 -5.68 1.24 4.33
N GLU A 79 -5.22 0.79 5.50
CA GLU A 79 -6.04 0.07 6.48
C GLU A 79 -7.19 0.92 7.03
N LYS A 80 -6.95 2.21 7.29
CA LYS A 80 -7.94 3.10 7.88
C LYS A 80 -9.07 3.48 6.93
N PHE A 81 -8.76 3.74 5.66
CA PHE A 81 -9.73 4.34 4.71
C PHE A 81 -10.27 3.36 3.67
N SER A 82 -9.66 2.20 3.48
CA SER A 82 -10.13 1.26 2.47
C SER A 82 -11.32 0.44 2.96
N SER A 83 -12.50 0.71 2.40
CA SER A 83 -13.70 -0.15 2.55
C SER A 83 -13.82 -1.21 1.46
N ASP A 84 -13.16 -1.01 0.32
CA ASP A 84 -13.14 -1.93 -0.82
C ASP A 84 -11.99 -2.94 -0.66
N LYS A 85 -12.34 -4.23 -0.56
CA LYS A 85 -11.37 -5.32 -0.39
C LYS A 85 -10.43 -5.47 -1.59
N MET A 86 -10.94 -5.27 -2.81
CA MET A 86 -10.11 -5.39 -4.02
C MET A 86 -9.08 -4.27 -4.05
N TRP A 87 -9.53 -3.03 -3.82
CA TRP A 87 -8.64 -1.88 -3.76
C TRP A 87 -7.57 -2.03 -2.66
N TYR A 88 -7.96 -2.53 -1.48
CA TYR A 88 -7.02 -2.82 -0.38
C TYR A 88 -5.95 -3.83 -0.81
N ILE A 89 -6.36 -4.97 -1.38
CA ILE A 89 -5.45 -6.03 -1.81
C ILE A 89 -4.47 -5.49 -2.86
N ASP A 90 -4.95 -4.79 -3.89
CA ASP A 90 -4.09 -4.24 -4.96
C ASP A 90 -2.97 -3.35 -4.41
N HIS A 91 -3.32 -2.43 -3.51
CA HIS A 91 -2.37 -1.47 -2.98
C HIS A 91 -1.42 -2.13 -1.97
N MET A 92 -1.89 -3.10 -1.18
CA MET A 92 -1.01 -3.87 -0.30
C MET A 92 -0.03 -4.74 -1.10
N LEU A 93 -0.46 -5.38 -2.18
CA LEU A 93 0.42 -6.12 -3.09
C LEU A 93 1.49 -5.21 -3.70
N LYS A 94 1.12 -3.99 -4.13
CA LYS A 94 2.09 -3.01 -4.65
C LYS A 94 3.09 -2.58 -3.58
N VAL A 95 2.64 -2.31 -2.35
CA VAL A 95 3.53 -1.99 -1.21
C VAL A 95 4.48 -3.15 -0.92
N LEU A 96 3.99 -4.39 -0.87
CA LEU A 96 4.82 -5.57 -0.67
C LEU A 96 5.85 -5.76 -1.78
N SER A 97 5.49 -5.45 -3.03
CA SER A 97 6.40 -5.56 -4.19
C SER A 97 7.52 -4.51 -4.17
N VAL A 98 7.27 -3.34 -3.59
CA VAL A 98 8.25 -2.23 -3.58
C VAL A 98 9.09 -2.21 -2.30
N ALA A 99 8.48 -2.55 -1.16
CA ALA A 99 9.07 -2.35 0.16
C ALA A 99 8.67 -3.45 1.16
N GLY A 100 8.42 -4.67 0.68
CA GLY A 100 8.04 -5.81 1.53
C GLY A 100 8.98 -6.03 2.71
N ASN A 101 10.30 -5.84 2.53
CA ASN A 101 11.29 -5.98 3.61
C ASN A 101 11.12 -4.96 4.76
N PHE A 102 10.33 -3.90 4.57
CA PHE A 102 10.00 -2.89 5.58
C PHE A 102 8.60 -3.06 6.17
N VAL A 103 7.81 -3.99 5.65
CA VAL A 103 6.46 -4.24 6.13
C VAL A 103 6.52 -5.13 7.37
N LYS A 104 5.94 -4.65 8.48
CA LYS A 104 5.89 -5.40 9.74
C LYS A 104 5.03 -6.65 9.61
N ASP A 105 5.37 -7.67 10.39
CA ASP A 105 4.66 -8.95 10.37
C ASP A 105 3.15 -8.85 10.59
N GLU A 106 2.75 -8.04 11.56
CA GLU A 106 1.35 -7.75 11.88
C GLU A 106 0.53 -7.31 10.64
N VAL A 107 1.15 -6.53 9.74
CA VAL A 107 0.48 -5.94 8.57
C VAL A 107 0.24 -6.99 7.49
N TRP A 108 1.24 -7.81 7.15
CA TRP A 108 1.06 -8.83 6.12
C TRP A 108 0.28 -10.05 6.62
N HIS A 109 0.30 -10.32 7.94
CA HIS A 109 -0.66 -11.25 8.57
C HIS A 109 -2.10 -10.78 8.43
N ALA A 110 -2.37 -9.49 8.66
CA ALA A 110 -3.71 -8.92 8.49
C ALA A 110 -4.17 -8.99 7.02
N LEU A 111 -3.26 -8.77 6.07
CA LEU A 111 -3.55 -8.97 4.65
C LEU A 111 -4.01 -10.40 4.34
N ILE A 112 -3.32 -11.42 4.88
CA ILE A 112 -3.74 -12.82 4.72
C ILE A 112 -5.17 -13.02 5.22
N VAL A 113 -5.52 -12.48 6.39
CA VAL A 113 -6.89 -12.57 6.93
C VAL A 113 -7.91 -11.90 5.98
N VAL A 114 -7.59 -10.74 5.41
CA VAL A 114 -8.47 -10.06 4.45
C VAL A 114 -8.67 -10.91 3.20
N ILE A 115 -7.60 -11.49 2.65
CA ILE A 115 -7.64 -12.38 1.47
C ILE A 115 -8.50 -13.60 1.78
N SER A 116 -8.28 -14.29 2.90
CA SER A 116 -9.06 -15.47 3.30
C SER A 116 -10.57 -15.19 3.38
N ASN A 117 -10.94 -13.98 3.81
CA ASN A 117 -12.33 -13.53 3.92
C ASN A 117 -12.91 -12.92 2.62
N ALA A 118 -12.18 -12.99 1.51
CA ALA A 118 -12.59 -12.45 0.20
C ALA A 118 -12.63 -13.56 -0.84
N SER A 119 -13.50 -14.56 -0.65
CA SER A 119 -13.58 -15.75 -1.51
C SER A 119 -13.75 -15.45 -3.00
N GLN A 120 -14.45 -14.38 -3.34
CA GLN A 120 -14.64 -13.93 -4.71
C GLN A 120 -13.36 -13.35 -5.35
N LEU A 121 -12.34 -13.02 -4.55
CA LEU A 121 -11.08 -12.41 -5.00
C LEU A 121 -9.90 -13.38 -4.93
N HIS A 122 -10.07 -14.63 -4.45
CA HIS A 122 -8.97 -15.58 -4.30
C HIS A 122 -8.23 -15.84 -5.61
N GLY A 123 -8.97 -16.14 -6.69
CA GLY A 123 -8.40 -16.32 -8.03
C GLY A 123 -7.61 -15.11 -8.50
N TYR A 124 -8.22 -13.91 -8.42
CA TYR A 124 -7.55 -12.66 -8.79
C TYR A 124 -6.26 -12.45 -7.99
N THR A 125 -6.34 -12.66 -6.68
CA THR A 125 -5.24 -12.38 -5.74
C THR A 125 -4.07 -13.31 -5.97
N VAL A 126 -4.30 -14.62 -6.13
CA VAL A 126 -3.21 -15.59 -6.36
C VAL A 126 -2.50 -15.32 -7.69
N ARG A 127 -3.24 -14.92 -8.73
CA ARG A 127 -2.66 -14.57 -10.04
C ARG A 127 -1.85 -13.28 -9.98
N SER A 128 -2.35 -12.26 -9.29
CA SER A 128 -1.63 -11.00 -9.07
C SER A 128 -0.38 -11.20 -8.21
N LEU A 129 -0.45 -12.02 -7.15
CA LEU A 129 0.72 -12.38 -6.33
C LEU A 129 1.76 -13.18 -7.12
N TYR A 130 1.32 -14.11 -7.98
CA TYR A 130 2.24 -14.88 -8.81
C TYR A 130 3.05 -13.96 -9.74
N ARG A 131 2.40 -12.99 -10.40
CA ARG A 131 3.08 -11.98 -11.24
C ARG A 131 4.05 -11.12 -10.42
N ALA A 132 3.59 -10.60 -9.28
CA ALA A 132 4.41 -9.77 -8.41
C ALA A 132 5.65 -10.54 -7.90
N PHE A 133 5.47 -11.81 -7.54
CA PHE A 133 6.56 -12.68 -7.09
C PHE A 133 7.63 -12.89 -8.16
N GLN A 134 7.23 -13.01 -9.44
CA GLN A 134 8.19 -13.14 -10.55
C GLN A 134 9.08 -11.91 -10.73
N THR A 135 8.60 -10.71 -10.37
CA THR A 135 9.36 -9.46 -10.53
C THR A 135 10.06 -8.97 -9.26
N SER A 136 9.56 -9.35 -8.08
CA SER A 136 9.96 -8.77 -6.79
C SER A 136 10.26 -9.84 -5.73
N SER A 137 10.89 -10.94 -6.17
CA SER A 137 11.24 -12.10 -5.32
C SER A 137 12.19 -11.78 -4.16
N GLU A 138 12.86 -10.63 -4.17
CA GLU A 138 13.73 -10.14 -3.10
C GLU A 138 12.96 -9.54 -1.91
N GLN A 139 11.64 -9.36 -2.03
CA GLN A 139 10.78 -8.85 -0.98
C GLN A 139 10.22 -9.99 -0.13
N GLU A 140 10.78 -10.19 1.06
CA GLU A 140 10.48 -11.36 1.90
C GLU A 140 8.99 -11.48 2.26
N SER A 141 8.36 -10.38 2.69
CA SER A 141 6.94 -10.38 3.02
C SER A 141 6.03 -10.66 1.80
N LEU A 142 6.43 -10.23 0.59
CA LEU A 142 5.71 -10.61 -0.64
C LEU A 142 5.78 -12.12 -0.86
N VAL A 143 6.98 -12.69 -0.77
CA VAL A 143 7.22 -14.12 -0.97
C VAL A 143 6.41 -14.94 0.03
N ARG A 144 6.39 -14.55 1.31
CA ARG A 144 5.60 -15.23 2.36
C ARG A 144 4.11 -15.24 2.04
N VAL A 145 3.54 -14.09 1.66
CA VAL A 145 2.11 -13.98 1.29
C VAL A 145 1.81 -14.76 0.01
N ALA A 146 2.69 -14.70 -1.00
CA ALA A 146 2.54 -15.40 -2.26
C ALA A 146 2.57 -16.93 -2.07
N VAL A 147 3.55 -17.45 -1.33
CA VAL A 147 3.65 -18.90 -1.04
C VAL A 147 2.42 -19.40 -0.30
N TRP A 148 1.94 -18.65 0.70
CA TRP A 148 0.72 -19.01 1.41
C TRP A 148 -0.51 -19.03 0.48
N CYS A 149 -0.71 -17.97 -0.32
CA CYS A 149 -1.86 -17.89 -1.23
C CYS A 149 -1.81 -18.94 -2.34
N ILE A 150 -0.63 -19.28 -2.87
CA ILE A 150 -0.46 -20.33 -3.87
C ILE A 150 -0.72 -21.71 -3.25
N GLY A 151 -0.30 -21.92 -2.00
CA GLY A 151 -0.57 -23.16 -1.27
C GLY A 151 -2.07 -23.42 -1.07
N GLU A 152 -2.83 -22.37 -0.72
CA GLU A 152 -4.27 -22.48 -0.47
C GLU A 152 -5.11 -22.44 -1.76
N TYR A 153 -4.74 -21.60 -2.73
CA TYR A 153 -5.58 -21.27 -3.90
C TYR A 153 -4.93 -21.61 -5.25
N GLY A 154 -3.90 -22.46 -5.25
CA GLY A 154 -3.14 -22.83 -6.46
C GLY A 154 -3.99 -23.43 -7.59
N GLU A 155 -5.09 -24.11 -7.28
CA GLU A 155 -6.00 -24.61 -8.31
C GLU A 155 -6.66 -23.48 -9.12
N MET A 156 -6.93 -22.34 -8.49
CA MET A 156 -7.52 -21.16 -9.15
C MET A 156 -6.52 -20.42 -10.04
N LEU A 157 -5.23 -20.57 -9.74
CA LEU A 157 -4.12 -20.08 -10.56
C LEU A 157 -4.04 -20.86 -11.88
N VAL A 158 -4.12 -22.20 -11.83
CA VAL A 158 -3.95 -23.07 -13.01
C VAL A 158 -5.21 -23.11 -13.89
N ASN A 159 -6.39 -23.15 -13.29
CA ASN A 159 -7.64 -23.38 -14.01
C ASN A 159 -8.39 -22.09 -14.39
N ASN A 160 -7.80 -20.91 -14.17
CA ASN A 160 -8.42 -19.59 -14.39
C ASN A 160 -9.79 -19.41 -13.70
N ILE A 161 -10.00 -20.11 -12.58
CA ILE A 161 -11.25 -20.02 -11.81
C ILE A 161 -11.32 -18.63 -11.16
N GLY A 162 -12.48 -17.97 -11.29
CA GLY A 162 -12.69 -16.62 -10.74
C GLY A 162 -11.84 -15.55 -11.43
N MET A 163 -11.62 -15.65 -12.74
CA MET A 163 -11.00 -14.60 -13.56
C MET A 163 -11.94 -13.41 -13.70
N LEU A 164 -11.48 -12.24 -13.28
CA LEU A 164 -12.20 -10.97 -13.43
C LEU A 164 -11.96 -10.41 -14.83
N ASP A 165 -12.95 -9.70 -15.38
CA ASP A 165 -12.91 -9.14 -16.75
C ASP A 165 -11.73 -8.18 -17.02
N LYS A 166 -11.10 -7.66 -15.96
CA LYS A 166 -9.97 -6.72 -16.03
C LYS A 166 -8.60 -7.41 -16.03
N GLU A 167 -8.56 -8.73 -15.90
CA GLU A 167 -7.32 -9.48 -15.82
C GLU A 167 -6.80 -9.84 -17.21
N GLU A 168 -5.51 -9.60 -17.45
CA GLU A 168 -4.82 -10.26 -18.55
C GLU A 168 -4.65 -11.75 -18.21
N PRO A 169 -4.61 -12.66 -19.20
CA PRO A 169 -4.26 -14.06 -18.95
C PRO A 169 -2.82 -14.17 -18.41
N ILE A 170 -2.49 -15.29 -17.74
CA ILE A 170 -1.10 -15.56 -17.31
C ILE A 170 -0.26 -16.11 -18.48
N THR A 171 -0.91 -16.55 -19.56
CA THR A 171 -0.33 -17.15 -20.77
C THR A 171 -0.81 -16.44 -22.03
#